data_AF-A0A853ZRL7-F1
#
_entry.id   AF-A0A853ZRL7-F1
#
_cell.length_a   1.000
_cell.length_b   1.000
_cell.length_c   1.000
_cell.angle_alpha   90.00
_cell.angle_beta   90.00
_cell.angle_gamma   90.00
#
_symmetry.space_group_name_H-M   'P 1'
#
loop_
_entity.id
_entity.type
_entity.pdbx_description
1 polymer ?
#
loop_
_entity_poly.entity_id
_entity_poly.type
_entity_poly.pdbx_seq_one_letter_code
_entity_poly.pdbx_strand_id
1 'polypeptide(L)'
;MSKIAQYRELERLIAEQQHVLETLKNDKSFQAESEFEDKLRSLMSEYSVGLPQIVALLGPHVSAGTAQKVAGRKGQRAPRALKRYLNPHTNEVVETKGSNHKTLKAWRQEHGSQQVQSWVMA
;
A
#
# COMPACT_ATOMS: atom_id res chain seq x y z
N MET A 1 26.10 -17.15 20.70
CA MET A 1 25.05 -18.19 20.62
C MET A 1 25.50 -19.29 19.66
N SER A 2 25.17 -20.55 19.94
CA SER A 2 25.51 -21.67 19.05
C SER A 2 24.67 -21.62 17.77
N LYS A 3 25.28 -21.91 16.61
CA LYS A 3 24.59 -21.98 15.30
C LYS A 3 23.41 -22.95 15.32
N ILE A 4 23.50 -24.02 16.10
CA ILE A 4 22.44 -25.02 16.27
C ILE A 4 21.23 -24.42 16.99
N ALA A 5 21.45 -23.55 17.97
CA ALA A 5 20.36 -22.87 18.67
C ALA A 5 19.64 -21.86 17.76
N GLN A 6 20.38 -21.14 16.92
CA GLN A 6 19.81 -20.23 15.91
C GLN A 6 18.98 -20.99 14.87
N TYR A 7 19.48 -22.13 14.38
CA TYR A 7 18.75 -22.96 13.42
C TYR A 7 17.42 -23.47 13.99
N ARG A 8 17.42 -23.97 15.23
CA ARG A 8 16.19 -24.43 15.91
C ARG A 8 15.19 -23.30 16.15
N GLU A 9 15.66 -22.10 16.47
CA GLU A 9 14.79 -20.94 16.63
C GLU A 9 14.15 -20.54 15.29
N LEU A 10 14.92 -20.58 14.20
CA LEU A 10 14.39 -20.33 12.85
C LEU A 10 13.36 -21.40 12.44
N GLU A 11 13.60 -22.67 12.72
CA GLU A 11 12.62 -23.74 12.47
C GLU A 11 11.30 -23.48 13.22
N ARG A 12 11.39 -23.04 14.48
CA ARG A 12 10.20 -22.70 15.27
C ARG A 12 9.44 -21.51 14.67
N LEU A 13 10.15 -20.46 14.26
CA LEU A 13 9.55 -19.28 13.63
C LEU A 13 8.86 -19.64 12.31
N ILE A 14 9.47 -20.49 11.49
CA ILE A 14 8.87 -20.97 10.25
C ILE A 14 7.58 -21.73 10.54
N ALA A 15 7.60 -22.63 11.53
CA ALA A 15 6.41 -23.39 11.92
C ALA A 15 5.27 -22.47 12.43
N GLU A 16 5.61 -21.43 13.20
CA GLU A 16 4.63 -20.44 13.67
C GLU A 16 4.04 -19.63 12.52
N GLN A 17 4.87 -19.16 11.58
CA GLN A 17 4.41 -18.43 10.40
C GLN A 17 3.53 -19.30 9.50
N GLN A 18 3.87 -20.58 9.33
CA GLN A 18 3.05 -21.53 8.58
C GLN A 18 1.66 -21.69 9.22
N HIS A 19 1.60 -21.82 10.55
CA HIS A 19 0.34 -21.92 11.27
C HIS A 19 -0.53 -20.65 11.10
N VAL A 20 0.09 -19.47 11.15
CA VAL A 20 -0.62 -18.20 10.89
C VAL A 20 -1.19 -18.17 9.47
N LEU A 21 -0.41 -18.60 8.46
CA LEU A 21 -0.88 -18.68 7.08
C LEU A 21 -2.05 -19.65 6.92
N GLU A 22 -2.00 -20.82 7.57
CA GLU A 22 -3.11 -21.77 7.54
C GLU A 22 -4.37 -21.22 8.20
N THR A 23 -4.22 -20.50 9.30
CA THR A 23 -5.33 -19.86 10.00
C THR A 23 -6.01 -18.82 9.10
N LEU A 24 -5.24 -17.96 8.43
CA LEU A 24 -5.76 -16.98 7.48
C LEU A 24 -6.41 -17.65 6.27
N LYS A 25 -5.81 -18.72 5.74
CA LYS A 25 -6.37 -19.49 4.63
C LYS A 25 -7.71 -20.14 4.98
N ASN A 26 -7.92 -20.52 6.24
CA ASN A 26 -9.15 -21.14 6.72
C ASN A 26 -10.24 -20.11 7.09
N ASP A 27 -9.92 -18.82 7.10
CA ASP A 27 -10.92 -17.77 7.30
C ASP A 27 -11.81 -17.65 6.06
N LYS A 28 -13.12 -17.75 6.28
CA LYS A 28 -14.13 -17.66 5.20
C LYS A 28 -14.15 -16.28 4.55
N SER A 29 -13.82 -15.23 5.30
CA SER A 29 -13.74 -13.86 4.75
C SER A 29 -12.58 -13.74 3.76
N PHE A 30 -11.40 -14.25 4.14
CA PHE A 30 -10.22 -14.31 3.26
C PHE A 30 -10.49 -15.15 2.00
N GLN A 31 -11.12 -16.32 2.13
CA GLN A 31 -11.49 -17.15 0.98
C GLN A 31 -12.42 -16.42 0.01
N ALA A 32 -13.45 -15.73 0.54
CA ALA A 32 -14.37 -14.96 -0.28
C ALA A 32 -13.68 -13.78 -1.00
N GLU A 33 -12.79 -13.06 -0.31
CA GLU A 33 -12.00 -11.98 -0.91
C GLU A 33 -11.04 -12.50 -1.98
N SER A 34 -10.34 -13.61 -1.73
CA SER A 34 -9.45 -14.26 -2.69
C SER A 34 -10.20 -14.72 -3.93
N GLU A 35 -11.35 -15.38 -3.78
CA GLU A 35 -12.18 -15.81 -4.91
C GLU A 35 -12.70 -14.63 -5.73
N PHE A 36 -13.08 -13.53 -5.06
CA PHE A 36 -13.48 -12.30 -5.74
C PHE A 36 -12.33 -11.70 -6.54
N GLU A 37 -11.13 -11.61 -5.94
CA GLU A 37 -9.93 -11.10 -6.61
C GLU A 37 -9.56 -11.95 -7.83
N ASP A 38 -9.57 -13.28 -7.70
CA ASP A 38 -9.25 -14.20 -8.79
C ASP A 38 -10.23 -14.05 -9.95
N LYS A 39 -11.53 -13.98 -9.66
CA LYS A 39 -12.57 -13.75 -10.67
C LYS A 39 -12.42 -12.39 -11.33
N LEU A 40 -12.13 -11.33 -10.55
CA LEU A 40 -11.91 -9.99 -11.08
C LEU A 40 -10.69 -9.96 -12.01
N ARG A 41 -9.57 -10.56 -11.62
CA ARG A 41 -8.36 -10.65 -12.44
C ARG A 41 -8.60 -11.45 -13.72
N SER A 42 -9.33 -12.56 -13.63
CA SER A 42 -9.74 -13.34 -14.80
C SER A 42 -10.56 -12.49 -15.77
N LEU A 43 -11.55 -11.75 -15.26
CA LEU A 43 -12.40 -10.87 -16.06
C LEU A 43 -11.60 -9.71 -16.68
N MET A 44 -10.70 -9.11 -15.91
CA MET A 44 -9.78 -8.07 -16.39
C MET A 44 -8.91 -8.59 -17.54
N SER A 45 -8.41 -9.83 -17.44
CA SER A 45 -7.60 -10.45 -18.48
C SER A 45 -8.42 -10.77 -19.73
N GLU A 46 -9.62 -11.34 -19.57
CA GLU A 46 -10.51 -11.71 -20.67
C GLU A 46 -10.91 -10.50 -21.53
N TYR A 47 -11.25 -9.39 -20.87
CA TYR A 47 -11.66 -8.16 -21.56
C TYR A 47 -10.50 -7.19 -21.81
N SER A 48 -9.27 -7.56 -21.44
CA SER A 48 -8.08 -6.68 -21.50
C SER A 48 -8.31 -5.31 -20.84
N VAL A 49 -9.07 -5.30 -19.73
CA VAL A 49 -9.46 -4.11 -18.99
C VAL A 49 -8.48 -3.90 -17.83
N GLY A 50 -7.80 -2.76 -17.82
CA GLY A 50 -6.92 -2.38 -16.72
C GLY A 50 -7.68 -1.82 -15.50
N LEU A 51 -7.04 -1.88 -14.32
CA LEU A 51 -7.58 -1.34 -13.07
C LEU A 51 -8.07 0.13 -13.19
N PRO A 52 -7.36 1.04 -13.91
CA PRO A 52 -7.82 2.42 -14.10
C PRO A 52 -9.16 2.52 -14.81
N GLN A 53 -9.44 1.60 -15.75
CA GLN A 53 -10.67 1.58 -16.53
C GLN A 53 -11.86 1.10 -15.67
N ILE A 54 -11.62 0.14 -14.78
CA ILE A 54 -12.61 -0.31 -13.79
C ILE A 54 -12.91 0.80 -12.79
N VAL A 55 -11.89 1.52 -12.32
CA VAL A 55 -12.07 2.69 -11.43
C VAL A 55 -12.85 3.80 -12.15
N ALA A 56 -12.63 4.01 -13.45
CA ALA A 56 -13.40 4.96 -14.23
C ALA A 56 -14.88 4.54 -14.42
N LEU A 57 -15.16 3.23 -14.45
CA LEU A 57 -16.49 2.67 -14.61
C LEU A 57 -17.29 2.62 -13.30
N LEU A 58 -16.65 2.21 -12.21
CA LEU A 58 -17.26 1.98 -10.89
C LEU A 58 -17.07 3.15 -9.92
N GLY A 59 -16.11 4.03 -10.20
CA GLY A 59 -15.97 5.26 -9.45
C GLY A 59 -17.29 6.04 -9.51
N PRO A 60 -17.63 6.81 -8.47
CA PRO A 60 -18.71 7.76 -8.59
C PRO A 60 -18.43 8.59 -9.84
N HIS A 61 -19.43 8.77 -10.69
CA HIS A 61 -19.44 9.88 -11.65
C HIS A 61 -19.45 11.15 -10.79
N VAL A 62 -18.32 11.46 -10.15
CA VAL A 62 -17.91 12.82 -9.91
C VAL A 62 -17.79 13.29 -11.33
N SER A 63 -18.89 13.87 -11.81
CA SER A 63 -18.88 14.71 -12.97
C SER A 63 -17.56 15.43 -12.88
N ALA A 64 -16.67 15.16 -13.82
CA ALA A 64 -15.60 16.08 -14.11
C ALA A 64 -16.35 17.35 -14.48
N GLY A 65 -16.75 18.11 -13.45
CA GLY A 65 -17.02 19.50 -13.52
C GLY A 65 -15.71 20.00 -14.07
N THR A 66 -15.72 20.18 -15.38
CA THR A 66 -14.86 21.10 -16.10
C THR A 66 -14.79 22.31 -15.21
N ALA A 67 -13.75 22.34 -14.37
CA ALA A 67 -13.39 23.51 -13.61
C ALA A 67 -13.00 24.51 -14.68
N GLN A 68 -13.99 25.28 -15.15
CA GLN A 68 -13.79 26.51 -15.87
C GLN A 68 -12.73 27.24 -15.09
N LYS A 69 -11.58 27.46 -15.74
CA LYS A 69 -10.54 28.36 -15.26
C LYS A 69 -11.17 29.75 -15.16
N VAL A 70 -11.80 30.04 -14.03
CA VAL A 70 -12.14 31.41 -13.64
C VAL A 70 -10.82 32.06 -13.26
N ALA A 71 -10.24 32.75 -14.24
CA ALA A 71 -9.16 33.68 -14.02
C ALA A 71 -9.57 34.65 -12.90
N GLY A 72 -8.76 34.76 -11.85
CA GLY A 72 -8.82 35.93 -10.97
C GLY A 72 -9.14 35.74 -9.49
N ARG A 73 -8.96 34.56 -8.87
CA ARG A 73 -8.91 34.47 -7.40
C ARG A 73 -7.60 33.86 -6.93
N LYS A 74 -6.85 34.64 -6.13
CA LYS A 74 -5.67 34.19 -5.37
C LYS A 74 -6.09 33.00 -4.50
N GLY A 75 -5.95 31.80 -5.06
CA GLY A 75 -6.46 30.57 -4.48
C GLY A 75 -5.74 30.24 -3.17
N GLN A 76 -6.52 29.96 -2.13
CA GLN A 76 -6.03 29.27 -0.94
C GLN A 76 -5.26 28.02 -1.38
N ARG A 77 -4.02 27.88 -0.92
CA ARG A 77 -3.18 26.70 -1.18
C ARG A 77 -3.98 25.44 -0.83
N ALA A 78 -4.09 24.53 -1.79
CA ALA A 78 -4.75 23.24 -1.60
C ALA A 78 -4.24 22.56 -0.31
N PRO A 79 -5.13 21.94 0.49
CA PRO A 79 -4.74 21.20 1.69
C PRO A 79 -3.75 20.09 1.32
N ARG A 80 -2.69 19.94 2.10
CA ARG A 80 -1.61 18.99 1.81
C ARG A 80 -2.15 17.56 1.90
N ALA A 81 -2.00 16.79 0.83
CA ALA A 81 -2.38 15.39 0.78
C ALA A 81 -1.62 14.57 1.83
N LEU A 82 -2.31 13.61 2.45
CA LEU A 82 -1.71 12.58 3.28
C LEU A 82 -0.90 11.64 2.39
N LYS A 83 0.40 11.50 2.66
CA LYS A 83 1.27 10.51 2.01
C LYS A 83 1.53 9.38 3.00
N ARG A 84 1.30 8.15 2.57
CA ARG A 84 1.62 6.94 3.33
C ARG A 84 2.95 6.38 2.83
N TYR A 85 3.85 6.03 3.73
CA TYR A 85 5.14 5.43 3.42
C TYR A 85 5.25 4.08 4.10
N LEU A 86 5.71 3.05 3.39
CA LEU A 86 5.99 1.73 3.96
C LEU A 86 7.48 1.44 3.86
N ASN A 87 8.14 1.20 5.00
CA ASN A 87 9.54 0.77 5.00
C ASN A 87 9.62 -0.75 4.74
N PRO A 88 10.24 -1.21 3.63
CA PRO A 88 10.34 -2.64 3.32
C PRO A 88 11.30 -3.40 4.25
N HIS A 89 12.13 -2.71 5.04
CA HIS A 89 13.10 -3.32 5.94
C HIS A 89 12.54 -3.56 7.35
N THR A 90 11.61 -2.72 7.80
CA THR A 90 11.03 -2.79 9.15
C THR A 90 9.52 -3.06 9.15
N ASN A 91 8.87 -3.04 7.98
CA ASN A 91 7.41 -3.07 7.80
C ASN A 91 6.66 -1.94 8.54
N GLU A 92 7.37 -0.88 8.94
CA GLU A 92 6.75 0.29 9.57
C GLU A 92 6.03 1.16 8.54
N VAL A 93 4.81 1.59 8.89
CA VAL A 93 3.99 2.48 8.07
C VAL A 93 3.94 3.87 8.69
N VAL A 94 4.24 4.90 7.90
CA VAL A 94 4.19 6.31 8.33
C VAL A 94 3.26 7.10 7.42
N GLU A 95 2.26 7.74 8.02
CA GLU A 95 1.35 8.65 7.32
C GLU A 95 1.67 10.10 7.68
N THR A 96 1.94 10.93 6.68
CA THR A 96 2.24 12.34 6.92
C THR A 96 1.69 13.25 5.84
N LYS A 97 1.23 14.44 6.25
CA LYS A 97 0.83 15.53 5.34
C LYS A 97 2.03 16.35 4.84
N GLY A 98 3.26 15.97 5.17
CA GLY A 98 4.47 16.69 4.75
C GLY A 98 5.78 16.01 5.13
N SER A 99 6.89 16.51 4.57
CA SER A 99 8.22 15.91 4.75
C SER A 99 8.88 16.14 6.12
N ASN A 100 8.22 16.84 7.05
CA ASN A 100 8.75 17.12 8.41
C ASN A 100 8.27 16.09 9.45
N HIS A 101 8.50 14.80 9.17
CA HIS A 101 8.21 13.70 10.10
C HIS A 101 9.52 13.12 10.65
N LYS A 102 9.60 12.85 11.96
CA LYS A 102 10.84 12.35 12.60
C LYS A 102 11.29 11.01 12.00
N THR A 103 10.35 10.07 11.84
CA THR A 103 10.63 8.75 11.26
C THR A 103 11.09 8.85 9.80
N LEU A 104 10.51 9.74 8.99
CA LEU A 104 10.98 9.96 7.61
C LEU A 104 12.33 10.68 7.54
N LYS A 105 12.76 11.39 8.60
CA LYS A 105 14.11 11.92 8.67
C LYS A 105 15.11 10.80 8.99
N ALA A 106 14.78 9.92 9.94
CA ALA A 106 15.59 8.75 10.26
C ALA A 106 15.77 7.84 9.04
N TRP A 107 14.68 7.45 8.37
CA TRP A 107 14.78 6.62 7.17
C TRP A 107 15.59 7.27 6.05
N ARG A 108 15.50 8.61 5.89
CA ARG A 108 16.29 9.32 4.87
C ARG A 108 17.78 9.41 5.23
N GLN A 109 18.12 9.40 6.51
CA GLN A 109 19.51 9.31 6.97
C GLN A 109 20.07 7.91 6.76
N GLU A 110 19.27 6.86 6.97
CA GLU A 110 19.70 5.46 6.85
C GLU A 110 19.73 4.96 5.40
N HIS A 111 18.68 5.24 4.62
CA HIS A 111 18.47 4.68 3.27
C HIS A 111 18.60 5.71 2.14
N GLY A 112 18.76 6.98 2.46
CA GLY A 112 18.83 8.07 1.49
C GLY A 112 17.46 8.59 1.05
N SER A 113 17.44 9.85 0.59
CA SER A 113 16.19 10.56 0.27
C SER A 113 15.43 10.00 -0.92
N GLN A 114 16.15 9.53 -1.96
CA GLN A 114 15.52 8.99 -3.17
C GLN A 114 14.83 7.64 -2.89
N GLN A 115 15.46 6.79 -2.09
CA GLN A 115 14.91 5.48 -1.72
C GLN A 115 13.64 5.62 -0.86
N VAL A 116 13.67 6.48 0.16
CA VAL A 116 12.47 6.72 0.98
C VAL A 116 11.33 7.35 0.18
N GLN A 117 11.64 8.09 -0.89
CA GLN A 117 10.63 8.70 -1.74
C GLN A 117 9.94 7.70 -2.67
N SER A 118 10.59 6.57 -3.02
CA SER A 118 9.95 5.48 -3.78
C SER A 118 9.04 4.59 -2.93
N TRP A 119 9.09 4.72 -1.60
CA TRP A 119 8.23 4.00 -0.65
C TRP A 119 6.86 4.63 -0.42
N VAL A 120 6.56 5.74 -1.11
CA VAL A 120 5.23 6.36 -1.05
C VAL A 120 4.21 5.38 -1.65
N MET A 121 3.27 4.94 -0.83
CA MET A 121 2.04 4.31 -1.28
C MET A 121 1.03 5.44 -1.54
N ALA A 122 0.56 5.50 -2.79
CA ALA A 122 -0.37 6.52 -3.28
C ALA A 122 -1.73 6.44 -2.56
#